data_AF-A0A3R7P6S6-F1
#
_entry.id   AF-A0A3R7P6S6-F1
#
_cell.length_a   1.000
_cell.length_b   1.000
_cell.length_c   1.000
_cell.angle_alpha   90.00
_cell.angle_beta   90.00
_cell.angle_gamma   90.00
#
_symmetry.space_group_name_H-M   'P 1'
#
loop_
_entity.id
_entity.type
_entity.pdbx_description
1 polymer ?
#
loop_
_entity_poly.entity_id
_entity_poly.type
_entity_poly.pdbx_seq_one_letter_code
_entity_poly.pdbx_strand_id
1 'polypeptide(L)'
;MSQRLSISASIFFVLIFALGLYFAFAAVQGPSGILRRVQVEAETGELIDERDRLREEVGRMQNLTRRLSDEYLDLDLLDERAREVLGLIRSDEIIIQ
;
A
#
# COMPACT_ATOMS: atom_id res chain seq x y z
N MET A 1 -22.36 -53.66 -41.83
CA MET A 1 -21.25 -52.79 -42.29
C MET A 1 -20.46 -52.37 -41.05
N SER A 2 -19.32 -53.01 -40.77
CA SER A 2 -18.51 -52.66 -39.59
C SER A 2 -17.72 -51.37 -39.90
N GLN A 3 -18.17 -50.25 -39.34
CA GLN A 3 -17.39 -49.02 -39.32
C GLN A 3 -16.13 -49.26 -38.50
N ARG A 4 -15.01 -49.50 -39.19
CA ARG A 4 -13.69 -49.47 -38.54
C ARG A 4 -13.40 -48.02 -38.23
N LEU A 5 -13.68 -47.60 -37.00
CA LEU A 5 -13.22 -46.31 -36.48
C LEU A 5 -11.73 -46.19 -36.79
N SER A 6 -11.38 -45.21 -37.61
CA SER A 6 -9.98 -44.95 -37.95
C SER A 6 -9.27 -44.50 -36.68
N ILE A 7 -8.37 -45.34 -36.17
CA ILE A 7 -7.61 -45.08 -34.94
C ILE A 7 -6.93 -43.70 -35.02
N SER A 8 -6.41 -43.34 -36.19
CA SER A 8 -5.80 -42.04 -36.46
C SER A 8 -6.80 -40.89 -36.30
N ALA A 9 -8.05 -41.05 -36.74
CA ALA A 9 -9.09 -40.05 -36.55
C ALA A 9 -9.43 -39.90 -35.06
N SER A 10 -9.58 -41.01 -34.33
CA SER A 10 -9.85 -40.97 -32.89
C SER A 10 -8.73 -40.30 -32.11
N ILE A 11 -7.46 -40.61 -32.39
CA ILE A 11 -6.31 -39.95 -31.77
C ILE A 11 -6.31 -38.46 -32.07
N PHE A 12 -6.54 -38.08 -33.33
CA PHE A 12 -6.61 -36.67 -33.73
C PHE A 12 -7.70 -35.90 -32.98
N PHE A 13 -8.89 -36.47 -32.85
CA PHE A 13 -9.99 -35.88 -32.07
C PHE A 13 -9.65 -35.72 -30.59
N VAL A 14 -9.06 -36.76 -29.97
CA VAL A 14 -8.62 -36.69 -28.57
C VAL A 14 -7.58 -35.59 -28.37
N LEU A 15 -6.64 -35.45 -29.30
CA LEU A 15 -5.55 -34.48 -29.21
C LEU A 15 -6.05 -33.03 -29.37
N ILE A 16 -6.97 -32.79 -30.31
CA ILE A 16 -7.65 -31.50 -30.45
C ILE A 16 -8.48 -31.18 -29.21
N PHE A 17 -9.22 -32.16 -28.69
CA PHE A 17 -10.04 -31.96 -27.50
C PHE A 17 -9.19 -31.63 -26.27
N ALA A 18 -8.10 -32.37 -26.06
CA ALA A 18 -7.13 -32.11 -25.00
C ALA A 18 -6.49 -30.72 -25.12
N LEU A 19 -6.16 -30.29 -26.35
CA LEU A 19 -5.62 -28.96 -26.61
C LEU A 19 -6.65 -27.86 -26.31
N GLY A 20 -7.91 -28.07 -26.69
CA GLY A 20 -9.02 -27.18 -26.36
C GLY A 20 -9.22 -27.04 -24.85
N LEU A 21 -9.19 -28.16 -24.12
CA LEU A 21 -9.26 -28.16 -22.65
C LEU A 21 -8.07 -27.42 -22.02
N TYR A 22 -6.86 -27.64 -22.52
CA TYR A 22 -5.66 -26.93 -22.05
C TYR A 22 -5.81 -25.42 -22.21
N PHE A 23 -6.28 -24.94 -23.37
CA PHE A 23 -6.50 -23.52 -23.59
C PHE A 23 -7.64 -22.96 -22.74
N ALA A 24 -8.74 -23.69 -22.56
CA ALA A 24 -9.81 -23.28 -21.66
C ALA A 24 -9.33 -23.16 -20.21
N PHE A 25 -8.55 -24.12 -19.74
CA PHE A 25 -7.92 -24.09 -18.43
C PHE A 25 -6.94 -22.92 -18.27
N ALA A 26 -6.08 -22.69 -19.27
CA ALA A 26 -5.13 -21.58 -19.28
C ALA A 26 -5.83 -20.22 -19.37
N ALA A 27 -6.99 -20.12 -20.01
CA ALA A 27 -7.77 -18.87 -20.03
C ALA A 27 -8.39 -18.54 -18.67
N VAL A 28 -8.74 -19.55 -17.86
CA VAL A 28 -9.31 -19.35 -16.52
C VAL A 28 -8.24 -19.07 -15.47
N GLN A 29 -7.13 -19.82 -15.49
CA GLN A 29 -6.07 -19.74 -14.47
C GLN A 29 -4.81 -19.00 -14.90
N GLY A 30 -4.71 -18.59 -16.17
CA GLY A 30 -3.53 -17.91 -16.69
C GLY A 30 -3.40 -16.47 -16.18
N PRO A 31 -2.20 -15.88 -16.33
CA PRO A 31 -1.92 -14.50 -15.92
C PRO A 31 -2.77 -13.45 -16.65
N SER A 32 -3.36 -13.78 -17.80
CA SER A 32 -4.31 -12.94 -18.54
C SER A 32 -5.77 -13.33 -18.31
N GLY A 33 -6.04 -14.22 -17.35
CA GLY A 33 -7.38 -14.71 -17.06
C GLY A 33 -8.29 -13.63 -16.48
N ILE A 34 -9.60 -13.83 -16.64
CA ILE A 34 -10.63 -12.86 -16.20
C ILE A 34 -10.53 -12.57 -14.69
N LEU A 35 -10.14 -13.58 -13.90
CA LEU A 35 -9.97 -13.47 -12.45
C LEU A 35 -8.77 -12.58 -12.04
N ARG A 36 -7.76 -12.43 -12.90
CA ARG A 36 -6.60 -11.58 -12.59
C ARG A 36 -6.98 -10.11 -12.53
N ARG A 37 -7.94 -9.66 -13.36
CA ARG A 37 -8.40 -8.26 -13.34
C ARG A 37 -9.03 -7.90 -11.99
N VAL A 38 -9.89 -8.77 -11.47
CA VAL A 38 -10.55 -8.56 -10.17
C VAL A 38 -9.52 -8.51 -9.03
N GLN A 39 -8.52 -9.38 -9.05
CA GLN A 39 -7.44 -9.36 -8.04
C GLN A 39 -6.60 -8.08 -8.12
N VAL A 40 -6.20 -7.69 -9.33
CA VAL A 40 -5.38 -6.47 -9.53
C VAL A 40 -6.16 -5.23 -9.12
N GLU A 41 -7.45 -5.17 -9.39
CA GLU A 41 -8.30 -4.03 -9.02
C GLU A 41 -8.49 -3.94 -7.49
N ALA A 42 -8.66 -5.07 -6.81
CA ALA A 42 -8.68 -5.14 -5.35
C ALA A 42 -7.34 -4.70 -4.73
N GLU A 43 -6.22 -5.25 -5.21
CA GLU A 43 -4.86 -4.90 -4.77
C GLU A 43 -4.57 -3.41 -5.01
N THR A 44 -5.02 -2.86 -6.14
CA THR A 44 -4.91 -1.44 -6.45
C THR A 44 -5.69 -0.58 -5.46
N GLY A 45 -6.91 -1.00 -5.08
CA GLY A 45 -7.72 -0.32 -4.07
C GLY A 45 -7.02 -0.27 -2.71
N GLU A 46 -6.54 -1.41 -2.22
CA GLU A 46 -5.81 -1.49 -0.95
C GLU A 46 -4.55 -0.59 -0.94
N LEU A 47 -3.77 -0.60 -2.03
CA LEU A 47 -2.59 0.24 -2.17
C LEU A 47 -2.93 1.73 -2.24
N ILE A 48 -4.06 2.11 -2.84
CA ILE A 48 -4.54 3.48 -2.88
C ILE A 48 -4.88 3.97 -1.47
N ASP A 49 -5.63 3.18 -0.70
CA ASP A 49 -6.02 3.51 0.66
C ASP A 49 -4.79 3.63 1.58
N GLU A 50 -3.84 2.72 1.47
CA GLU A 50 -2.58 2.78 2.21
C GLU A 50 -1.78 4.03 1.85
N ARG A 51 -1.66 4.34 0.56
CA ARG A 51 -0.97 5.53 0.07
C ARG A 51 -1.61 6.80 0.61
N ASP A 52 -2.94 6.87 0.65
CA ASP A 52 -3.65 8.06 1.14
C ASP A 52 -3.45 8.26 2.64
N ARG A 53 -3.55 7.20 3.44
CA ARG A 53 -3.20 7.22 4.86
C ARG A 53 -1.77 7.70 5.11
N LEU A 54 -0.79 7.19 4.35
CA LEU A 54 0.60 7.61 4.50
C LEU A 54 0.81 9.08 4.10
N ARG A 55 0.10 9.57 3.09
CA ARG A 55 0.15 10.99 2.70
C ARG A 55 -0.39 11.90 3.79
N GLU A 56 -1.48 11.51 4.43
CA GLU A 56 -2.02 12.26 5.58
C GLU A 56 -1.03 12.29 6.74
N GLU A 57 -0.37 11.17 7.04
CA GLU A 57 0.65 11.10 8.08
C GLU A 57 1.86 11.99 7.77
N VAL A 58 2.35 11.97 6.53
CA VAL A 58 3.43 12.86 6.08
C VAL A 58 3.00 14.32 6.22
N GLY A 59 1.77 14.68 5.81
CA GLY A 59 1.24 16.04 5.96
C GLY A 59 1.17 16.49 7.42
N ARG A 60 0.74 15.60 8.33
CA ARG A 60 0.72 15.85 9.77
C ARG A 60 2.13 16.07 10.31
N MET A 61 3.07 15.20 9.96
CA MET A 61 4.48 15.30 10.36
C MET A 61 5.11 16.61 9.86
N GLN A 62 4.88 16.97 8.60
CA GLN A 62 5.36 18.22 8.03
C GLN A 62 4.79 19.45 8.75
N ASN A 63 3.50 19.43 9.12
CA ASN A 63 2.89 20.50 9.89
C ASN A 63 3.52 20.63 11.29
N LEU A 64 3.69 19.52 12.00
CA LEU A 64 4.35 19.50 13.31
C LEU A 64 5.77 20.04 13.22
N THR A 65 6.57 19.55 12.27
CA THR A 65 7.94 20.04 12.05
C THR A 65 7.97 21.52 11.72
N ARG A 66 7.05 22.02 10.88
CA ARG A 66 6.96 23.44 10.57
C ARG A 66 6.64 24.28 11.81
N ARG A 67 5.75 23.80 12.68
CA ARG A 67 5.41 24.48 13.93
C ARG A 67 6.55 24.48 14.95
N LEU A 68 7.50 23.55 14.82
CA LEU A 68 8.70 23.49 15.63
C LEU A 68 9.87 24.30 15.05
N SER A 69 9.71 24.90 13.85
CA SER A 69 10.74 25.76 13.27
C SER A 69 10.78 27.13 13.95
N ASP A 70 11.96 27.76 13.98
CA ASP A 70 12.19 29.09 14.57
C ASP A 70 11.24 30.20 14.07
N GLU A 71 10.68 30.07 12.86
CA GLU A 71 9.72 31.04 12.32
C GLU A 71 8.36 30.98 13.04
N TYR A 72 8.02 29.82 13.61
CA TYR A 72 6.75 29.56 14.30
C TYR A 72 6.90 29.27 15.79
N LEU A 73 8.10 28.87 16.22
CA LEU A 73 8.43 28.50 17.59
C LEU A 73 9.31 29.59 18.21
N ASP A 74 8.74 30.35 19.13
CA ASP A 74 9.49 31.32 19.94
C ASP A 74 10.34 30.56 20.98
N LEU A 75 11.64 30.51 20.73
CA LEU A 75 12.61 29.80 21.56
C LEU A 75 12.79 30.45 22.93
N ASP A 76 12.60 31.76 23.05
CA ASP A 76 12.72 32.47 24.33
C ASP A 76 11.54 32.12 25.25
N LEU A 77 10.33 32.09 24.68
CA LEU A 77 9.15 31.59 25.41
C LEU A 77 9.27 30.10 25.75
N LEU A 78 9.89 29.30 24.88
CA LEU A 78 10.14 27.88 25.16
C LEU A 78 11.13 27.71 26.32
N ASP A 79 12.21 28.49 26.38
CA ASP A 79 13.16 28.46 27.50
C ASP A 79 12.49 28.89 28.81
N GLU A 80 11.66 29.94 28.78
CA GLU A 80 10.90 30.41 29.95
C GLU A 80 9.94 29.32 30.46
N ARG A 81 9.16 28.69 29.57
CA ARG A 81 8.27 27.58 29.94
C ARG A 81 9.04 26.34 30.39
N ALA A 82 10.16 26.02 29.75
CA ALA A 82 11.01 24.92 30.17
C ALA A 82 11.59 25.16 31.56
N ARG A 83 11.98 26.40 31.88
CA ARG A 83 12.48 26.79 33.21
C ARG A 83 11.40 26.73 34.28
N GLU A 84 10.19 27.20 33.96
CA GLU A 84 9.00 27.12 34.83
C GLU A 84 8.59 25.67 35.12
N VAL A 85 8.55 24.81 34.10
CA VAL A 85 8.09 23.42 34.22
C VAL A 85 9.16 22.50 34.81
N LEU A 86 10.43 22.64 34.39
CA LEU A 86 11.54 21.81 34.86
C LEU A 86 12.13 22.31 36.18
N GLY A 87 11.69 23.47 36.69
CA GLY A 87 12.18 24.05 37.93
C GLY A 87 13.66 24.42 37.89
N LEU A 88 14.22 24.62 36.69
CA LEU A 88 15.62 24.97 36.47
C LEU A 88 15.87 26.46 36.75
N ILE A 89 15.51 26.92 37.95
CA ILE A 89 15.97 28.23 38.43
C ILE A 89 17.47 28.11 38.66
N ARG A 90 18.26 28.91 37.95
CA ARG A 90 19.66 29.13 38.31
C ARG A 90 19.67 29.72 39.71
N SER A 91 20.44 29.14 40.62
CA SER A 91 20.47 29.51 42.05
C SER A 91 20.82 30.98 42.35
N ASP A 92 21.08 31.79 41.33
CA ASP A 92 21.51 33.18 41.37
C ASP A 92 20.52 34.21 40.76
N GLU A 93 19.33 33.82 40.30
CA GLU A 93 18.30 34.77 39.81
C GLU A 93 17.25 35.10 40.89
N ILE A 94 17.17 36.38 41.29
CA ILE A 94 16.20 36.92 42.26
C ILE A 94 15.07 37.60 41.49
N ILE A 95 13.83 37.14 41.70
CA ILE A 95 12.63 37.83 41.22
C ILE A 95 12.41 39.06 42.10
N ILE A 96 12.58 40.26 41.53
CA ILE A 96 12.14 41.51 42.17
C ILE A 96 10.69 41.73 41.74
N GLN A 97 9.81 41.73 42.74
CA GLN A 97 8.38 42.05 42.63
C GLN A 97 8.15 43.56 42.73
#